data_AF-A0A3A0D9N1-F1
#
_entry.id   AF-A0A3A0D9N1-F1
#
_cell.length_a   1.000
_cell.length_b   1.000
_cell.length_c   1.000
_cell.angle_alpha   90.00
_cell.angle_beta   90.00
_cell.angle_gamma   90.00
#
_symmetry.space_group_name_H-M   'P 1'
#
loop_
_entity.id
_entity.type
_entity.pdbx_description
1 polymer ?
#
loop_
_entity_poly.entity_id
_entity_poly.type
_entity_poly.pdbx_seq_one_letter_code
_entity_poly.pdbx_strand_id
1 'polypeptide(L)'
;MFIAKVTGAVVSTQKVEKMTGRKLMVVEPYRLDEKQRDRLVTTGRTFVAVDTVGAGEGEFVLITQGSSARLTPETKDLPVDTVIIGIVDAVHVDRACVFSREQKD
;
A
#
# COMPACT_ATOMS: atom_id res chain seq x y z
N MET A 1 0.67 -3.46 9.71
CA MET A 1 0.21 -3.26 8.32
C MET A 1 -0.69 -2.03 8.26
N PHE A 2 -0.78 -1.37 7.11
CA PHE A 2 -1.69 -0.25 6.87
C PHE A 2 -2.50 -0.51 5.60
N ILE A 3 -3.75 -0.06 5.57
CA ILE A 3 -4.47 0.17 4.31
C ILE A 3 -3.90 1.45 3.71
N ALA A 4 -3.56 1.43 2.44
CA ALA A 4 -3.05 2.59 1.73
C ALA A 4 -3.69 2.69 0.35
N LYS A 5 -3.73 3.88 -0.24
CA LYS A 5 -4.12 4.07 -1.64
C LYS A 5 -2.88 4.33 -2.47
N VAL A 6 -2.76 3.69 -3.62
CA VAL A 6 -1.72 3.99 -4.59
C VAL A 6 -2.03 5.33 -5.24
N THR A 7 -1.11 6.28 -5.15
CA THR A 7 -1.29 7.65 -5.66
C THR A 7 -0.32 8.01 -6.77
N GLY A 8 0.59 7.10 -7.15
CA GLY A 8 1.52 7.29 -8.26
C GLY A 8 2.71 6.34 -8.18
N ALA A 9 3.79 6.71 -8.85
CA ALA A 9 5.02 5.91 -8.91
C ALA A 9 6.28 6.78 -8.73
N VAL A 10 7.36 6.13 -8.28
CA VAL A 10 8.69 6.74 -8.18
C VAL A 10 9.63 6.09 -9.18
N VAL A 11 10.41 6.90 -9.89
CA VAL A 11 11.46 6.42 -10.79
C VAL A 11 12.82 6.85 -10.25
N SER A 12 13.74 5.89 -10.14
CA SER A 12 15.13 6.14 -9.77
C SER A 12 16.05 5.29 -10.66
N THR A 13 16.97 5.94 -11.37
CA THR A 13 17.97 5.31 -12.23
C THR A 13 19.28 5.07 -11.51
N GLN A 14 19.65 5.93 -10.56
CA GLN A 14 20.81 5.78 -9.69
C GLN A 14 20.39 5.20 -8.34
N LYS A 15 20.63 3.90 -8.15
CA LYS A 15 20.24 3.13 -6.96
C LYS A 15 21.13 1.90 -6.79
N VAL A 16 21.09 1.28 -5.61
CA VAL A 16 21.82 0.04 -5.36
C VAL A 16 21.31 -1.09 -6.26
N GLU A 17 22.23 -1.96 -6.71
CA GLU A 17 21.95 -2.99 -7.71
C GLU A 17 20.79 -3.92 -7.34
N LYS A 18 20.65 -4.26 -6.06
CA LYS A 18 19.54 -5.11 -5.56
C LYS A 18 18.15 -4.52 -5.83
N MET A 19 18.04 -3.21 -6.03
CA MET A 19 16.77 -2.52 -6.31
C MET A 19 16.47 -2.38 -7.81
N THR A 20 17.34 -2.90 -8.69
CA THR A 20 17.09 -2.97 -10.12
C THR A 20 15.85 -3.84 -10.41
N GLY A 21 15.00 -3.38 -11.33
CA GLY A 21 13.77 -4.09 -11.72
C GLY A 21 12.60 -4.00 -10.72
N ARG A 22 12.78 -3.34 -9.57
CA ARG A 22 11.69 -3.17 -8.58
C ARG A 22 10.77 -2.01 -8.95
N LYS A 23 9.46 -2.28 -8.99
CA LYS A 23 8.41 -1.27 -9.17
C LYS A 23 8.19 -0.54 -7.85
N LEU A 24 8.33 0.79 -7.88
CA LEU A 24 8.21 1.66 -6.70
C LEU A 24 6.95 2.51 -6.81
N MET A 25 6.05 2.36 -5.85
CA MET A 25 4.76 3.05 -5.83
C MET A 25 4.73 4.09 -4.73
N VAL A 26 4.18 5.26 -5.03
CA VAL A 26 3.79 6.23 -4.00
C VAL A 26 2.47 5.77 -3.42
N VAL A 27 2.42 5.61 -2.10
CA VAL A 27 1.21 5.18 -1.38
C VAL A 27 0.91 6.12 -0.22
N GLU A 28 -0.36 6.41 -0.03
CA GLU A 28 -0.88 7.21 1.07
C GLU A 28 -1.65 6.30 2.02
N PRO A 29 -1.25 6.16 3.30
CA PRO A 29 -1.98 5.34 4.26
C PRO A 29 -3.32 5.99 4.64
N TYR A 30 -4.33 5.15 4.80
CA TYR A 30 -5.67 5.50 5.23
C TYR A 30 -5.95 4.88 6.59
N ARG A 31 -6.81 5.55 7.35
CA ARG A 31 -7.34 5.11 8.64
C ARG A 31 -8.85 5.18 8.61
N LEU A 32 -9.50 4.54 9.57
CA LEU A 32 -10.93 4.76 9.78
C LEU A 32 -11.17 6.19 10.29
N ASP A 33 -12.23 6.83 9.80
CA ASP A 33 -12.71 8.10 10.37
C ASP A 33 -13.02 7.91 11.86
N GLU A 34 -12.42 8.73 12.72
CA GLU A 34 -12.58 8.62 14.18
C GLU A 34 -13.98 8.95 14.67
N LYS A 35 -14.69 9.83 13.97
CA LYS A 35 -15.99 10.36 14.41
C LYS A 35 -17.12 9.47 13.91
N GLN A 36 -17.18 9.26 12.60
CA GLN A 36 -18.29 8.57 11.96
C GLN A 36 -18.03 7.07 11.81
N ARG A 37 -16.76 6.65 11.77
CA ARG A 37 -16.35 5.24 11.59
C ARG A 37 -16.99 4.54 10.38
N ASP A 38 -17.42 5.32 9.39
CA ASP A 38 -18.19 4.88 8.22
C ASP A 38 -17.37 4.90 6.93
N ARG A 39 -16.15 5.46 6.97
CA ARG A 39 -15.30 5.67 5.79
C ARG A 39 -13.83 5.60 6.14
N LEU A 40 -13.02 5.34 5.12
CA LEU A 40 -11.58 5.53 5.20
C LEU A 40 -11.22 6.99 4.92
N VAL A 41 -10.34 7.55 5.72
CA VAL A 41 -9.78 8.90 5.56
C VAL A 41 -8.27 8.84 5.52
N THR A 42 -7.65 9.77 4.80
CA THR A 42 -6.19 9.85 4.72
C THR A 42 -5.56 10.11 6.10
N THR A 43 -4.36 9.56 6.30
CA THR A 43 -3.48 9.88 7.43
C THR A 43 -2.63 11.13 7.19
N GLY A 44 -2.60 11.67 5.95
CA GLY A 44 -1.72 12.75 5.53
C GLY A 44 -0.25 12.35 5.37
N ARG A 45 0.09 11.06 5.49
CA ARG A 45 1.44 10.53 5.32
C ARG A 45 1.64 9.99 3.91
N THR A 46 2.89 9.95 3.46
CA THR A 46 3.25 9.37 2.16
C THR A 46 4.42 8.42 2.34
N PHE A 47 4.32 7.24 1.73
CA PHE A 47 5.38 6.24 1.70
C PHE A 47 5.71 5.84 0.26
N VAL A 48 6.91 5.29 0.09
CA VAL A 48 7.31 4.61 -1.15
C VAL A 48 7.34 3.12 -0.87
N ALA A 49 6.50 2.36 -1.56
CA ALA A 49 6.38 0.92 -1.39
C ALA A 49 6.95 0.18 -2.61
N VAL A 50 7.62 -0.95 -2.38
CA VAL A 50 7.85 -1.91 -3.47
C VAL A 50 6.54 -2.62 -3.77
N ASP A 51 6.16 -2.66 -5.05
CA ASP A 51 5.00 -3.43 -5.50
C ASP A 51 5.42 -4.84 -5.93
N THR A 52 4.94 -5.84 -5.20
CA THR A 52 5.15 -7.26 -5.52
C THR A 52 3.88 -7.94 -6.03
N VAL A 53 2.76 -7.23 -6.13
CA VAL A 53 1.45 -7.81 -6.44
C VAL A 53 0.85 -7.28 -7.74
N GLY A 54 1.39 -6.18 -8.28
CA GLY A 54 0.93 -5.58 -9.52
C GLY A 54 -0.19 -4.56 -9.34
N ALA A 55 -0.17 -3.80 -8.24
CA ALA A 55 -1.16 -2.76 -7.98
C ALA A 55 -1.10 -1.58 -8.98
N GLY A 56 -2.27 -1.08 -9.33
CA GLY A 56 -2.49 0.11 -10.15
C GLY A 56 -2.72 1.37 -9.33
N GLU A 57 -2.60 2.53 -9.98
CA GLU A 57 -2.94 3.82 -9.36
C GLU A 57 -4.45 3.88 -9.04
N GLY A 58 -4.78 4.45 -7.88
CA GLY A 58 -6.15 4.53 -7.38
C GLY A 58 -6.61 3.31 -6.58
N GLU A 59 -5.90 2.18 -6.65
CA GLU A 59 -6.26 1.00 -5.87
C GLU A 59 -5.92 1.17 -4.38
N PHE A 60 -6.81 0.66 -3.53
CA PHE A 60 -6.49 0.43 -2.14
C PHE A 60 -5.69 -0.86 -2.00
N VAL A 61 -4.65 -0.81 -1.19
CA VAL A 61 -3.65 -1.86 -1.02
C VAL A 61 -3.34 -2.07 0.46
N LEU A 62 -2.88 -3.27 0.80
CA LEU A 62 -2.35 -3.59 2.12
C LEU A 62 -0.83 -3.48 2.06
N ILE A 63 -0.26 -2.62 2.90
CA ILE A 63 1.20 -2.46 3.03
C ILE A 63 1.68 -2.98 4.38
N THR A 64 2.90 -3.51 4.40
CA THR A 64 3.64 -3.74 5.65
C THR A 64 4.91 -2.92 5.69
N GLN A 65 5.37 -2.61 6.91
CA GLN A 65 6.54 -1.75 7.14
C GLN A 65 7.63 -2.44 7.99
N GLY A 66 8.83 -1.90 7.96
CA GLY A 66 9.97 -2.35 8.75
C GLY A 66 10.55 -3.68 8.26
N SER A 67 11.06 -4.50 9.19
CA SER A 67 11.70 -5.78 8.84
C SER A 67 10.77 -6.76 8.11
N SER A 68 9.47 -6.69 8.41
CA SER A 68 8.45 -7.52 7.76
C SER A 68 8.37 -7.32 6.25
N ALA A 69 8.77 -6.15 5.73
CA ALA A 69 8.77 -5.87 4.31
C ALA A 69 9.75 -6.74 3.50
N ARG A 70 10.67 -7.46 4.18
CA ARG A 70 11.65 -8.38 3.59
C ARG A 70 11.29 -9.86 3.76
N LEU A 71 10.09 -10.17 4.26
CA LEU A 71 9.62 -11.53 4.50
C LEU A 71 8.88 -12.16 3.31
N THR A 72 9.05 -11.61 2.11
CA THR A 72 8.55 -12.22 0.85
C THR A 72 9.72 -12.80 0.04
N PRO A 73 9.48 -13.81 -0.81
CA PRO A 73 10.50 -14.29 -1.74
C PRO A 73 11.12 -13.18 -2.60
N GLU A 74 10.30 -12.20 -3.01
CA GLU A 74 10.67 -11.13 -3.93
C GLU A 74 11.49 -10.02 -3.24
N THR A 75 11.34 -9.85 -1.93
CA THR A 75 11.96 -8.76 -1.16
C THR A 75 13.01 -9.20 -0.15
N LYS A 76 13.28 -10.49 -0.05
CA LYS A 76 14.36 -11.02 0.78
C LYS A 76 15.68 -10.32 0.45
N ASP A 77 16.38 -9.86 1.48
CA ASP A 77 17.67 -9.15 1.40
C ASP A 77 17.66 -7.81 0.63
N LEU A 78 16.48 -7.28 0.27
CA LEU A 78 16.35 -5.94 -0.31
C LEU A 78 16.40 -4.86 0.78
N PRO A 79 17.01 -3.69 0.52
CA PRO A 79 17.02 -2.57 1.46
C PRO A 79 15.70 -1.79 1.41
N VAL A 80 14.59 -2.46 1.75
CA VAL A 80 13.24 -1.92 1.71
C VAL A 80 12.64 -1.85 3.11
N ASP A 81 11.82 -0.83 3.33
CA ASP A 81 11.04 -0.68 4.56
C ASP A 81 9.55 -0.90 4.31
N THR A 82 9.02 -0.59 3.13
CA THR A 82 7.58 -0.70 2.82
C THR A 82 7.36 -1.54 1.57
N VAL A 83 6.41 -2.47 1.62
CA VAL A 83 6.03 -3.32 0.50
C VAL A 83 4.51 -3.48 0.43
N ILE A 84 3.97 -3.50 -0.79
CA ILE A 84 2.58 -3.85 -1.06
C ILE A 84 2.46 -5.38 -1.03
N ILE A 85 1.65 -5.91 -0.12
CA ILE A 85 1.46 -7.36 0.05
C ILE A 85 0.09 -7.85 -0.43
N GLY A 86 -0.78 -6.95 -0.86
CA GLY A 86 -2.10 -7.29 -1.42
C GLY A 86 -2.87 -6.07 -1.89
N ILE A 87 -3.84 -6.31 -2.77
CA ILE A 87 -4.86 -5.34 -3.20
C ILE A 87 -6.09 -5.57 -2.33
N VAL A 88 -6.70 -4.50 -1.83
CA VAL A 88 -7.85 -4.57 -0.93
C VAL A 88 -9.12 -4.68 -1.77
N ASP A 89 -9.90 -5.74 -1.52
CA ASP A 89 -11.22 -5.91 -2.14
C ASP A 89 -12.33 -5.22 -1.34
N ALA A 90 -12.32 -5.36 -0.01
CA ALA A 90 -13.31 -4.74 0.85
C ALA A 90 -12.76 -4.47 2.25
N VAL A 91 -13.33 -3.47 2.93
CA VAL A 91 -13.08 -3.18 4.34
C VAL A 91 -14.41 -3.13 5.06
N HIS A 92 -14.60 -4.02 6.03
CA HIS A 92 -15.77 -4.05 6.89
C HIS A 92 -15.39 -3.59 8.29
N VAL A 93 -16.16 -2.65 8.84
CA VAL A 93 -16.02 -2.17 10.20
C VAL A 93 -17.39 -2.19 10.87
N ASP A 94 -17.45 -2.76 12.07
CA ASP A 94 -18.70 -2.97 12.80
C ASP A 94 -19.72 -3.76 11.95
N ARG A 95 -20.80 -3.13 11.48
CA ARG A 95 -21.78 -3.75 10.56
C ARG A 95 -21.78 -3.14 9.16
N ALA A 96 -20.85 -2.22 8.88
CA ALA A 96 -20.80 -1.47 7.64
C ALA A 96 -19.64 -1.92 6.75
N CYS A 97 -19.89 -1.94 5.43
CA CYS A 97 -18.83 -1.98 4.44
C CYS A 97 -18.39 -0.54 4.18
N VAL A 98 -17.17 -0.18 4.62
CA VAL A 98 -16.63 1.20 4.53
C VAL A 98 -15.78 1.40 3.27
N PHE A 99 -15.51 0.32 2.54
CA PHE A 99 -14.87 0.32 1.22
C PHE A 99 -15.19 -1.00 0.52
N SER A 100 -15.54 -0.95 -0.77
CA SER A 100 -15.63 -2.11 -1.67
C SER A 100 -15.08 -1.73 -3.04
N ARG A 101 -14.17 -2.53 -3.58
CA ARG A 101 -13.55 -2.32 -4.90
C ARG A 101 -14.56 -2.44 -6.05
N GLU A 102 -15.62 -3.23 -5.86
CA GLU A 102 -16.66 -3.49 -6.87
C GLU A 102 -17.73 -2.39 -6.91
N GLN A 103 -17.91 -1.63 -5.83
CA GLN A 103 -18.77 -0.45 -5.84
C GLN A 103 -18.00 0.73 -6.43
N LYS A 104 -18.03 0.82 -7.76
CA LYS A 104 -17.73 2.07 -8.46
C LYS A 104 -18.99 2.93 -8.42
N ASP A 105 -18.90 4.08 -7.76
CA ASP A 105 -19.82 5.20 -8.00
C ASP A 105 -19.79 5.61 -9.48
#